data_AF-A0A962AYG0-F1
#
_entry.id   AF-A0A962AYG0-F1
#
_cell.length_a   1.000
_cell.length_b   1.000
_cell.length_c   1.000
_cell.angle_alpha   90.00
_cell.angle_beta   90.00
_cell.angle_gamma   90.00
#
_symmetry.space_group_name_H-M   'P 1'
#
loop_
_entity.id
_entity.type
_entity.pdbx_description
1 polymer ?
#
loop_
_entity_poly.entity_id
_entity_poly.type
_entity_poly.pdbx_seq_one_letter_code
_entity_poly.pdbx_strand_id
1 'polypeptide(L)'
;MSALAHKIESRGLPTTVVGLVRLHLETVRPPRALWTPFQLGRPFGEPSDADFQRRVVTAALRLLERNDGPTLLEDYGEDAPSMVDRPGWRPALSLPPVSATAGSAPADWSTRLAAELALVRPQWEAAKASTGRTTVGVCGLPPEAWPAFVGECLAGRLPAGPEPWKHPTALALRFVSDDIKALYGEAAQHGVPLPSSRQLDTWFWTQTTAGALLKAVRTMAMASENNALKTVGSRYFVPTPYLGS
;
A
#
# COMPACT_ATOMS: atom_id res chain seq x y z
N MET A 1 -11.15 11.83 -16.66
CA MET A 1 -10.19 11.76 -17.78
C MET A 1 -10.87 11.41 -19.11
N SER A 2 -11.65 10.33 -19.22
CA SER A 2 -12.28 9.94 -20.51
C SER A 2 -13.26 10.96 -21.11
N ALA A 3 -14.10 11.62 -20.31
CA ALA A 3 -15.02 12.64 -20.83
C ALA A 3 -14.28 13.80 -21.53
N LEU A 4 -13.09 14.17 -21.04
CA LEU A 4 -12.26 15.19 -21.66
C LEU A 4 -11.65 14.68 -22.98
N ALA A 5 -11.17 13.44 -23.01
CA ALA A 5 -10.66 12.79 -24.22
C ALA A 5 -11.70 12.81 -25.35
N HIS A 6 -12.91 12.33 -25.07
CA HIS A 6 -14.04 12.39 -26.00
C HIS A 6 -14.33 13.81 -26.51
N LYS A 7 -14.29 14.82 -25.62
CA LYS A 7 -14.54 16.21 -26.02
C LYS A 7 -13.43 16.77 -26.91
N ILE A 8 -12.18 16.43 -26.64
CA ILE A 8 -11.03 16.84 -27.46
C ILE A 8 -11.10 16.19 -28.85
N GLU A 9 -11.45 14.90 -28.93
CA GLU A 9 -11.62 14.19 -30.21
C GLU A 9 -12.78 14.74 -31.04
N SER A 10 -13.87 15.18 -30.40
CA SER A 10 -14.98 15.86 -31.11
C SER A 10 -14.56 17.15 -31.81
N ARG A 11 -13.37 17.69 -31.51
CA ARG A 11 -12.76 18.85 -32.17
C ARG A 11 -11.64 18.47 -33.15
N GLY A 12 -11.49 17.18 -33.49
CA GLY A 12 -10.52 16.70 -34.47
C GLY A 12 -9.10 16.50 -33.93
N LEU A 13 -8.90 16.50 -32.61
CA LEU A 13 -7.61 16.24 -31.99
C LEU A 13 -7.59 14.82 -31.41
N PRO A 14 -6.77 13.88 -31.92
CA PRO A 14 -6.74 12.51 -31.41
C PRO A 14 -6.13 12.46 -30.01
N THR A 15 -6.65 11.58 -29.16
CA THR A 15 -6.23 11.43 -27.77
C THR A 15 -5.95 9.98 -27.41
N THR A 16 -5.12 9.77 -26.39
CA THR A 16 -4.87 8.45 -25.79
C THR A 16 -4.84 8.58 -24.26
N VAL A 17 -5.33 7.56 -23.55
CA VAL A 17 -5.35 7.51 -22.09
C VAL A 17 -4.50 6.35 -21.60
N VAL A 18 -3.47 6.62 -20.81
CA VAL A 18 -2.73 5.56 -20.09
C VAL A 18 -3.42 5.29 -18.76
N GLY A 19 -3.77 4.03 -18.49
CA GLY A 19 -4.50 3.65 -17.28
C GLY A 19 -3.97 2.40 -16.59
N LEU A 20 -4.03 2.41 -15.26
CA LEU A 20 -3.53 1.34 -14.39
C LEU A 20 -4.60 0.31 -14.02
N VAL A 21 -5.88 0.71 -14.06
CA VAL A 21 -7.01 -0.15 -13.67
C VAL A 21 -7.80 -0.55 -14.91
N ARG A 22 -7.62 -1.81 -15.36
CA ARG A 22 -8.27 -2.34 -16.56
C ARG A 22 -9.79 -2.16 -16.55
N LEU A 23 -10.44 -2.53 -15.46
CA LEU A 23 -11.90 -2.42 -15.30
C LEU A 23 -12.41 -0.98 -15.54
N HIS A 24 -11.64 0.03 -15.11
CA HIS A 24 -12.02 1.42 -15.35
C HIS A 24 -11.94 1.77 -16.84
N LEU A 25 -10.90 1.32 -17.56
CA LEU A 25 -10.77 1.57 -19.00
C LEU A 25 -11.90 0.89 -19.79
N GLU A 26 -12.25 -0.35 -19.44
CA GLU A 26 -13.34 -1.12 -20.07
C GLU A 26 -14.72 -0.49 -19.83
N THR A 27 -14.96 0.02 -18.62
CA THR A 27 -16.23 0.65 -18.24
C THR A 27 -16.38 2.03 -18.87
N VAL A 28 -15.32 2.83 -18.80
CA VAL A 28 -15.34 4.25 -19.16
C VAL A 28 -15.12 4.47 -20.66
N ARG A 29 -14.57 3.48 -21.39
CA ARG A 29 -14.43 3.45 -22.85
C ARG A 29 -13.89 4.76 -23.44
N PRO A 30 -12.66 5.18 -23.08
CA PRO A 30 -12.02 6.31 -23.74
C PRO A 30 -11.80 5.99 -25.23
N PRO A 31 -11.69 6.99 -26.13
CA PRO A 31 -11.50 6.75 -27.56
C PRO A 31 -10.34 5.79 -27.85
N ARG A 32 -9.21 5.99 -27.16
CA ARG A 32 -8.03 5.14 -27.18
C ARG A 32 -7.44 5.06 -25.78
N ALA A 33 -7.01 3.87 -25.38
CA ALA A 33 -6.32 3.66 -24.12
C ALA A 33 -5.25 2.59 -24.21
N LEU A 34 -4.15 2.86 -23.50
CA LEU A 34 -3.13 1.88 -23.18
C LEU A 34 -3.31 1.48 -21.71
N TRP A 35 -3.62 0.22 -21.47
CA TRP A 35 -3.57 -0.34 -20.13
C TRP A 35 -2.14 -0.77 -19.81
N THR A 36 -1.65 -0.40 -18.63
CA THR A 36 -0.31 -0.78 -18.15
C THR A 36 -0.40 -1.59 -16.85
N PRO A 37 0.26 -2.76 -16.74
CA PRO A 37 0.22 -3.63 -15.56
C PRO A 37 1.12 -3.14 -14.41
N PHE A 38 1.19 -1.82 -14.17
CA PHE A 38 2.15 -1.23 -13.23
C PHE A 38 1.54 -0.92 -11.87
N GLN A 39 2.40 -0.56 -10.91
CA GLN A 39 1.98 -0.08 -9.60
C GLN A 39 1.11 1.18 -9.70
N LEU A 40 0.13 1.28 -8.80
CA LEU A 40 -0.69 2.49 -8.67
C LEU A 40 0.20 3.73 -8.46
N GLY A 41 -0.12 4.81 -9.17
CA GLY A 41 0.68 6.04 -9.17
C GLY A 41 1.89 6.03 -10.11
N ARG A 42 2.16 4.91 -10.81
CA ARG A 42 3.29 4.78 -11.74
C ARG A 42 2.85 4.35 -13.15
N PRO A 43 1.97 5.12 -13.83
CA PRO A 43 1.44 4.76 -15.16
C PRO A 43 2.49 4.61 -16.26
N PHE A 44 3.72 5.10 -16.05
CA PHE A 44 4.82 5.01 -17.01
C PHE A 44 5.99 4.14 -16.52
N GLY A 45 5.84 3.41 -15.40
CA GLY A 45 6.90 2.57 -14.84
C GLY A 45 7.74 3.25 -13.75
N GLU A 46 8.97 2.78 -13.55
CA GLU A 46 9.86 3.24 -12.47
C GLU A 46 10.26 4.72 -12.61
N PRO A 47 10.43 5.44 -11.49
CA PRO A 47 11.07 6.74 -11.54
C PRO A 47 12.51 6.61 -12.06
N SER A 48 12.96 7.61 -12.81
CA SER A 48 14.31 7.70 -13.38
C SER A 48 14.69 6.64 -14.44
N ASP A 49 13.77 5.76 -14.85
CA ASP A 49 13.96 4.87 -16.00
C ASP A 49 13.36 5.53 -17.27
N ALA A 50 14.09 6.51 -17.80
CA ALA A 50 13.64 7.30 -18.95
C ALA A 50 13.43 6.44 -20.21
N ASP A 51 14.24 5.39 -20.39
CA ASP A 51 14.15 4.51 -21.55
C ASP A 51 12.88 3.65 -21.50
N PHE A 52 12.54 3.08 -20.33
CA PHE A 52 11.28 2.37 -20.14
C PHE A 52 10.08 3.31 -20.32
N GLN A 53 10.11 4.48 -19.66
CA GLN A 53 9.04 5.47 -19.77
C GLN A 53 8.82 5.91 -21.23
N ARG A 54 9.89 6.10 -22.00
CA ARG A 54 9.80 6.43 -23.43
C ARG A 54 9.14 5.32 -24.24
N ARG A 55 9.40 4.04 -23.94
CA ARG A 55 8.70 2.92 -24.61
C ARG A 55 7.21 2.93 -24.31
N VAL A 56 6.81 3.16 -23.06
CA VAL A 56 5.39 3.28 -22.68
C VAL A 56 4.71 4.45 -23.39
N VAL A 57 5.34 5.63 -23.40
CA VAL A 57 4.82 6.81 -24.11
C VAL A 57 4.69 6.55 -25.60
N THR A 58 5.71 5.93 -26.21
CA THR A 58 5.69 5.59 -27.65
C THR A 58 4.56 4.61 -27.97
N ALA A 59 4.35 3.58 -27.14
CA ALA A 59 3.23 2.65 -27.29
C ALA A 59 1.88 3.36 -27.19
N ALA A 60 1.71 4.27 -26.22
CA ALA A 60 0.48 5.06 -26.08
C ALA A 60 0.23 5.97 -27.29
N LEU A 61 1.28 6.62 -27.81
CA LEU A 61 1.18 7.52 -28.98
C LEU A 61 0.92 6.78 -30.29
N ARG A 62 1.42 5.54 -30.46
CA ARG A 62 1.10 4.70 -31.63
C ARG A 62 -0.40 4.43 -31.77
N LEU A 63 -1.15 4.45 -30.66
CA LEU A 63 -2.62 4.35 -30.72
C LEU A 63 -3.27 5.48 -31.51
N LEU A 64 -2.64 6.66 -31.57
CA LEU A 64 -3.19 7.81 -32.32
C LEU A 64 -3.24 7.56 -33.83
N GLU A 65 -2.42 6.63 -34.34
CA GLU A 65 -2.40 6.24 -35.76
C GLU A 65 -3.53 5.24 -36.09
N ARG A 66 -4.19 4.68 -35.08
CA ARG A 66 -5.25 3.69 -35.21
C ARG A 66 -6.63 4.32 -35.29
N ASN A 67 -7.47 3.77 -36.18
CA ASN A 67 -8.85 4.19 -36.46
C ASN A 67 -9.83 3.00 -36.54
N ASP A 68 -9.48 1.85 -35.96
CA ASP A 68 -10.18 0.58 -36.11
C ASP A 68 -11.39 0.39 -35.18
N GLY A 69 -11.94 1.47 -34.62
CA GLY A 69 -13.19 1.43 -33.87
C GLY A 69 -13.48 2.68 -33.03
N PRO A 70 -14.68 2.77 -32.43
CA PRO A 70 -15.06 3.90 -31.58
C PRO A 70 -14.37 3.90 -30.20
N THR A 71 -13.75 2.78 -29.81
CA THR A 71 -13.02 2.61 -28.54
C THR A 71 -11.93 1.58 -28.77
N LEU A 72 -10.68 1.97 -28.51
CA LEU A 72 -9.51 1.11 -28.59
C LEU A 72 -8.90 0.95 -27.20
N LEU A 73 -8.71 -0.29 -26.77
CA LEU A 73 -8.00 -0.64 -25.54
C LEU A 73 -6.88 -1.62 -25.91
N GLU A 74 -5.65 -1.23 -25.65
CA GLU A 74 -4.45 -2.03 -25.90
C GLU A 74 -3.72 -2.33 -24.59
N ASP A 75 -3.17 -3.53 -24.47
CA ASP A 75 -2.41 -3.97 -23.31
C ASP A 75 -0.92 -3.72 -23.54
N TYR A 76 -0.27 -3.03 -22.62
CA TYR A 76 1.18 -2.88 -22.65
C TYR A 76 1.86 -4.22 -22.29
N GLY A 77 2.75 -4.69 -23.16
CA GLY A 77 3.28 -6.05 -23.10
C GLY A 77 4.50 -6.28 -22.21
N GLU A 78 5.06 -5.25 -21.58
CA GLU A 78 6.20 -5.39 -20.65
C GLU A 78 5.74 -5.09 -19.22
N ASP A 79 6.24 -5.86 -18.24
CA ASP A 79 6.11 -5.53 -16.82
C ASP A 79 7.16 -4.49 -16.41
N ALA A 80 6.80 -3.57 -15.50
CA ALA A 80 7.78 -2.67 -14.90
C ALA A 80 8.70 -3.43 -13.92
N PRO A 81 9.96 -3.00 -13.72
CA PRO A 81 10.88 -3.66 -12.80
C PRO A 81 10.34 -3.95 -11.38
N SER A 82 9.54 -3.05 -10.78
CA SER A 82 8.91 -3.28 -9.46
C SER A 82 7.82 -4.35 -9.44
N MET A 83 7.37 -4.82 -10.60
CA MET A 83 6.41 -5.91 -10.72
C MET A 83 7.10 -7.29 -10.71
N VAL A 84 8.42 -7.32 -10.86
CA VAL A 84 9.20 -8.56 -10.95
C VAL A 84 9.86 -8.86 -9.62
N ASP A 85 9.62 -10.06 -9.11
CA ASP A 85 10.26 -10.54 -7.89
C ASP A 85 11.77 -10.65 -8.07
N ARG A 86 12.51 -10.22 -7.04
CA ARG A 86 13.94 -10.41 -6.95
C ARG A 86 14.25 -11.77 -6.31
N PRO A 87 14.93 -12.70 -7.00
CA PRO A 87 15.32 -13.98 -6.42
C PRO A 87 16.16 -13.80 -5.15
N GLY A 88 15.81 -14.54 -4.10
CA GLY A 88 16.55 -14.54 -2.84
C GLY A 88 16.41 -13.27 -1.99
N TRP A 89 15.55 -12.31 -2.37
CA TRP A 89 15.35 -11.10 -1.58
C TRP A 89 14.88 -11.41 -0.16
N ARG A 90 15.50 -10.74 0.81
CA ARG A 90 15.11 -10.67 2.22
C ARG A 90 15.52 -9.29 2.75
N PRO A 91 14.78 -8.71 3.71
CA PRO A 91 15.21 -7.48 4.35
C PRO A 91 16.48 -7.70 5.16
N ALA A 92 17.27 -6.64 5.36
CA ALA A 92 18.40 -6.63 6.30
C ALA A 92 17.93 -6.53 7.76
N LEU A 93 16.89 -7.29 8.11
CA LEU A 93 16.25 -7.34 9.42
C LEU A 93 16.12 -8.80 9.85
N SER A 94 16.50 -9.09 11.09
CA SER A 94 16.25 -10.39 11.72
C SER A 94 15.13 -10.22 12.74
N LEU A 95 13.97 -10.80 12.44
CA LEU A 95 12.80 -10.78 13.30
C LEU A 95 12.55 -12.17 13.89
N PRO A 96 12.04 -12.27 15.13
CA PRO A 96 11.64 -13.54 15.70
C PRO A 96 10.49 -14.15 14.88
N PRO A 97 10.39 -15.48 14.80
CA PRO A 97 9.28 -16.13 14.10
C PRO A 97 7.95 -15.75 14.75
N VAL A 98 6.95 -15.47 13.90
CA VAL A 98 5.60 -15.17 14.36
C VAL A 98 5.01 -16.42 15.02
N SER A 99 4.78 -16.36 16.33
CA SER A 99 4.19 -17.49 17.07
C SER A 99 2.72 -17.67 16.69
N ALA A 100 2.39 -18.85 16.16
CA ALA A 100 1.06 -19.21 15.62
C ALA A 100 -0.02 -19.44 16.70
N THR A 101 0.32 -19.40 17.99
CA THR A 101 -0.63 -19.45 19.11
C THR A 101 -1.34 -18.10 19.27
N ALA A 102 -2.14 -17.76 18.26
CA ALA A 102 -2.97 -16.58 18.17
C ALA A 102 -4.27 -16.79 18.98
N GLY A 103 -4.14 -16.57 20.28
CA GLY A 103 -5.24 -16.47 21.25
C GLY A 103 -4.69 -15.73 22.46
N SER A 104 -4.35 -14.47 22.27
CA SER A 104 -3.57 -13.72 23.25
C SER A 104 -4.28 -12.46 23.68
N ALA A 105 -4.22 -12.20 24.99
CA ALA A 105 -4.85 -11.05 25.58
C ALA A 105 -4.34 -9.76 24.91
N PRO A 106 -5.11 -8.66 24.90
CA PRO A 106 -4.66 -7.38 24.34
C PRO A 106 -3.29 -6.91 24.82
N ALA A 107 -2.94 -7.20 26.08
CA ALA A 107 -1.63 -6.88 26.67
C ALA A 107 -0.47 -7.65 25.99
N ASP A 108 -0.70 -8.88 25.54
CA ASP A 108 0.30 -9.69 24.87
C ASP A 108 0.63 -9.12 23.48
N TRP A 109 -0.38 -8.57 22.80
CA TRP A 109 -0.22 -7.93 21.49
C TRP A 109 0.61 -6.65 21.58
N SER A 110 0.29 -5.79 22.56
CA SER A 110 1.08 -4.57 22.83
C SER A 110 2.54 -4.93 23.14
N THR A 111 2.77 -5.92 24.01
CA THR A 111 4.13 -6.33 24.40
C THR A 111 4.93 -6.87 23.21
N ARG A 112 4.32 -7.74 22.39
CA ARG A 112 4.98 -8.32 21.22
C ARG A 112 5.28 -7.29 20.14
N LEU A 113 4.33 -6.38 19.85
CA LEU A 113 4.58 -5.31 18.89
C LEU A 113 5.70 -4.38 19.39
N ALA A 114 5.70 -4.02 20.67
CA ALA A 114 6.77 -3.18 21.24
C ALA A 114 8.15 -3.84 21.10
N ALA A 115 8.25 -5.15 21.37
CA ALA A 115 9.48 -5.91 21.23
C ALA A 115 9.98 -5.97 19.78
N GLU A 116 9.09 -6.25 18.81
CA GLU A 116 9.46 -6.29 17.39
C GLU A 116 9.81 -4.89 16.86
N LEU A 117 9.04 -3.87 17.22
CA LEU A 117 9.28 -2.49 16.81
C LEU A 117 10.64 -1.98 17.30
N ALA A 118 11.08 -2.40 18.49
CA ALA A 118 12.41 -2.07 18.99
C ALA A 118 13.55 -2.62 18.09
N LEU A 119 13.33 -3.73 17.38
CA LEU A 119 14.27 -4.29 16.41
C LEU A 119 14.23 -3.58 15.04
N VAL A 120 13.03 -3.13 14.62
CA VAL A 120 12.82 -2.51 13.30
C VAL A 120 13.19 -1.02 13.30
N ARG A 121 12.93 -0.31 14.40
CA ARG A 121 13.09 1.14 14.50
C ARG A 121 14.50 1.65 14.15
N PRO A 122 15.62 1.03 14.59
CA PRO A 122 16.95 1.50 14.21
C PRO A 122 17.19 1.48 12.68
N GLN A 123 16.68 0.45 12.00
CA GLN A 123 16.78 0.33 10.55
C GLN A 123 15.91 1.38 9.84
N TRP A 124 14.72 1.65 10.36
CA TRP A 124 13.86 2.73 9.86
C TRP A 124 14.52 4.11 10.01
N GLU A 125 15.12 4.40 11.17
CA GLU A 125 15.81 5.69 11.38
C GLU A 125 17.02 5.83 10.44
N ALA A 126 17.77 4.75 10.19
CA ALA A 126 18.82 4.74 9.17
C ALA A 126 18.26 4.99 7.75
N ALA A 127 17.12 4.38 7.41
CA ALA A 127 16.42 4.60 6.15
C ALA A 127 16.02 6.08 5.97
N LYS A 128 15.39 6.65 6.99
CA LYS A 128 14.98 8.05 7.04
C LYS A 128 16.17 9.00 6.96
N ALA A 129 17.26 8.73 7.68
CA ALA A 129 18.48 9.52 7.62
C ALA A 129 19.12 9.50 6.22
N SER A 130 19.12 8.34 5.55
CA SER A 130 19.71 8.20 4.21
C SER A 130 18.91 8.87 3.09
N THR A 131 17.58 8.92 3.23
CA THR A 131 16.68 9.48 2.20
C THR A 131 16.25 10.92 2.49
N GLY A 132 16.41 11.38 3.74
CA GLY A 132 15.91 12.67 4.23
C GLY A 132 14.37 12.78 4.23
N ARG A 133 13.65 11.66 4.05
CA ARG A 133 12.18 11.61 3.93
C ARG A 133 11.61 10.40 4.65
N THR A 134 10.37 10.53 5.11
CA THR A 134 9.57 9.42 5.62
C THR A 134 8.10 9.67 5.33
N THR A 135 7.35 8.60 5.16
CA THR A 135 5.88 8.58 5.01
C THR A 135 5.18 8.29 6.34
N VAL A 136 5.95 8.00 7.40
CA VAL A 136 5.46 7.81 8.77
C VAL A 136 5.11 9.15 9.41
N GLY A 137 3.96 9.21 10.08
CA GLY A 137 3.55 10.31 10.94
C GLY A 137 2.09 10.72 10.80
N VAL A 138 1.29 10.04 9.97
CA VAL A 138 -0.11 10.43 9.74
C VAL A 138 -0.96 10.30 11.00
N CYS A 139 -0.62 9.40 11.93
CA CYS A 139 -1.36 9.21 13.17
C CYS A 139 -1.05 10.25 14.25
N GLY A 140 0.05 10.99 14.11
CA GLY A 140 0.50 11.99 15.11
C GLY A 140 1.05 11.40 16.41
N LEU A 141 1.15 10.08 16.54
CA LEU A 141 1.79 9.40 17.67
C LEU A 141 3.23 9.00 17.33
N PRO A 142 4.19 9.12 18.26
CA PRO A 142 5.52 8.55 18.05
C PRO A 142 5.44 7.01 18.02
N PRO A 143 6.34 6.31 17.29
CA PRO A 143 6.32 4.85 17.16
C PRO A 143 6.19 4.09 18.48
N GLU A 144 6.81 4.60 19.55
CA GLU A 144 6.80 4.01 20.89
C GLU A 144 5.39 3.92 21.51
N ALA A 145 4.47 4.79 21.10
CA ALA A 145 3.11 4.85 21.62
C ALA A 145 2.12 3.93 20.87
N TRP A 146 2.46 3.47 19.66
CA TRP A 146 1.56 2.65 18.85
C TRP A 146 1.16 1.32 19.51
N PRO A 147 2.08 0.56 20.16
CA PRO A 147 1.71 -0.71 20.79
C PRO A 147 0.66 -0.54 21.89
N ALA A 148 0.83 0.47 22.74
CA ALA A 148 -0.11 0.78 23.80
C ALA A 148 -1.48 1.17 23.21
N PHE A 149 -1.51 2.11 22.25
CA PHE A 149 -2.74 2.57 21.61
C PHE A 149 -3.53 1.41 20.96
N VAL A 150 -2.85 0.54 20.20
CA VAL A 150 -3.49 -0.63 19.58
C VAL A 150 -3.95 -1.62 20.65
N GLY A 151 -3.17 -1.83 21.71
CA GLY A 151 -3.55 -2.66 22.85
C GLY A 151 -4.81 -2.18 23.56
N GLU A 152 -5.00 -0.88 23.74
CA GLU A 152 -6.23 -0.30 24.28
C GLU A 152 -7.44 -0.53 23.39
N CYS A 153 -7.27 -0.39 22.07
CA CYS A 153 -8.32 -0.67 21.09
C CYS A 153 -8.72 -2.15 21.12
N LEU A 154 -7.76 -3.06 21.17
CA LEU A 154 -8.02 -4.51 21.29
C LEU A 154 -8.68 -4.88 22.62
N ALA A 155 -8.47 -4.09 23.68
CA ALA A 155 -9.14 -4.23 24.97
C ALA A 155 -10.52 -3.56 25.02
N GLY A 156 -11.01 -2.99 23.91
CA GLY A 156 -12.34 -2.38 23.82
C GLY A 156 -12.46 -0.97 24.42
N ARG A 157 -11.36 -0.35 24.86
CA ARG A 157 -11.38 1.00 25.47
C ARG A 157 -11.58 2.13 24.46
N LEU A 158 -11.25 1.88 23.19
CA LEU A 158 -11.46 2.79 22.05
C LEU A 158 -11.06 4.26 22.32
N PRO A 159 -9.78 4.56 22.58
CA PRO A 159 -9.31 5.94 22.77
C PRO A 159 -9.43 6.77 21.50
N ALA A 160 -9.59 8.10 21.64
CA ALA A 160 -9.45 9.03 20.52
C ALA A 160 -7.98 9.19 20.10
N GLY A 161 -7.74 9.69 18.90
CA GLY A 161 -6.40 10.06 18.42
C GLY A 161 -5.80 11.23 19.20
N PRO A 162 -4.50 11.51 19.02
CA PRO A 162 -3.83 12.61 19.71
C PRO A 162 -4.35 13.98 19.27
N GLU A 163 -4.15 14.97 20.14
CA GLU A 163 -4.34 16.39 19.81
C GLU A 163 -3.32 16.84 18.73
N PRO A 164 -3.62 17.89 17.93
CA PRO A 164 -4.80 18.75 17.98
C PRO A 164 -6.01 18.21 17.20
N TRP A 165 -5.82 17.15 16.41
CA TRP A 165 -6.87 16.65 15.51
C TRP A 165 -7.91 15.80 16.21
N LYS A 166 -7.50 15.09 17.27
CA LYS A 166 -8.37 14.27 18.13
C LYS A 166 -9.32 13.37 17.35
N HIS A 167 -8.81 12.71 16.32
CA HIS A 167 -9.61 11.89 15.43
C HIS A 167 -10.41 10.83 16.20
N PRO A 168 -11.64 10.49 15.77
CA PRO A 168 -12.35 9.34 16.31
C PRO A 168 -11.50 8.07 16.21
N THR A 169 -11.65 7.14 17.16
CA THR A 169 -10.83 5.92 17.27
C THR A 169 -10.67 5.17 15.95
N ALA A 170 -11.74 5.08 15.15
CA ALA A 170 -11.68 4.38 13.86
C ALA A 170 -10.65 4.99 12.90
N LEU A 171 -10.60 6.32 12.81
CA LEU A 171 -9.62 7.01 11.98
C LEU A 171 -8.22 6.97 12.61
N ALA A 172 -8.13 7.17 13.92
CA ALA A 172 -6.85 7.09 14.64
C ALA A 172 -6.20 5.70 14.48
N LEU A 173 -6.97 4.63 14.65
CA LEU A 173 -6.51 3.24 14.47
C LEU A 173 -6.14 2.92 13.02
N ARG A 174 -6.86 3.49 12.05
CA ARG A 174 -6.44 3.44 10.64
C ARG A 174 -5.09 4.09 10.44
N PHE A 175 -4.90 5.32 10.93
CA PHE A 175 -3.65 6.03 10.74
C PHE A 175 -2.47 5.35 11.43
N VAL A 176 -2.67 4.81 12.63
CA VAL A 176 -1.64 3.98 13.30
C VAL A 176 -1.32 2.73 12.44
N SER A 177 -2.34 2.10 11.84
CA SER A 177 -2.12 0.95 10.95
C SER A 177 -1.35 1.33 9.69
N ASP A 178 -1.61 2.51 9.11
CA ASP A 178 -0.92 3.01 7.92
C ASP A 178 0.55 3.37 8.26
N ASP A 179 0.80 4.01 9.41
CA ASP A 179 2.14 4.33 9.89
C ASP A 179 2.96 3.07 10.23
N ILE A 180 2.35 2.03 10.79
CA ILE A 180 3.02 0.73 11.03
C ILE A 180 3.50 0.12 9.70
N LYS A 181 2.64 0.09 8.67
CA LYS A 181 3.00 -0.45 7.35
C LYS A 181 4.11 0.39 6.70
N ALA A 182 4.01 1.72 6.79
CA ALA A 182 5.01 2.64 6.27
C ALA A 182 6.38 2.42 6.93
N LEU A 183 6.44 2.36 8.26
CA LEU A 183 7.68 2.17 9.02
C LEU A 183 8.36 0.85 8.64
N TYR A 184 7.60 -0.25 8.62
CA TYR A 184 8.16 -1.56 8.26
C TYR A 184 8.58 -1.61 6.79
N GLY A 185 7.79 -1.01 5.90
CA GLY A 185 8.10 -0.93 4.47
C GLY A 185 9.39 -0.14 4.19
N GLU A 186 9.56 1.00 4.85
CA GLU A 186 10.77 1.82 4.76
C GLU A 186 12.00 1.10 5.34
N ALA A 187 11.85 0.45 6.50
CA ALA A 187 12.94 -0.30 7.14
C ALA A 187 13.40 -1.50 6.30
N ALA A 188 12.46 -2.29 5.78
CA ALA A 188 12.75 -3.54 5.07
C ALA A 188 13.46 -3.32 3.73
N GLN A 189 13.28 -2.16 3.12
CA GLN A 189 13.91 -1.80 1.84
C GLN A 189 15.26 -1.10 2.01
N HIS A 190 15.63 -0.73 3.23
CA HIS A 190 16.89 -0.02 3.48
C HIS A 190 18.10 -0.96 3.45
N GLY A 191 19.19 -0.50 2.82
CA GLY A 191 20.47 -1.22 2.79
C GLY A 191 20.47 -2.51 1.95
N VAL A 192 19.40 -2.78 1.20
CA VAL A 192 19.24 -3.97 0.35
C VAL A 192 18.75 -3.59 -1.04
N PRO A 193 18.96 -4.44 -2.06
CA PRO A 193 18.34 -4.24 -3.35
C PRO A 193 16.80 -4.26 -3.26
N LEU A 194 16.12 -3.37 -3.99
CA LEU A 194 14.68 -3.20 -3.88
C LEU A 194 13.91 -4.48 -4.28
N PRO A 195 12.89 -4.89 -3.48
CA PRO A 195 11.98 -5.99 -3.82
C PRO A 195 10.88 -5.55 -4.78
N SER A 196 10.11 -6.52 -5.27
CA SER A 196 8.77 -6.22 -5.78
C SER A 196 7.82 -5.83 -4.64
N SER A 197 6.75 -5.09 -4.93
CA SER A 197 5.73 -4.77 -3.92
C SER A 197 5.12 -6.03 -3.32
N ARG A 198 4.92 -7.08 -4.14
CA ARG A 198 4.40 -8.37 -3.67
C ARG A 198 5.33 -9.04 -2.67
N GLN A 199 6.65 -9.00 -2.88
CA GLN A 199 7.62 -9.57 -1.93
C GLN A 199 7.61 -8.84 -0.60
N LEU A 200 7.59 -7.50 -0.64
CA LEU A 200 7.53 -6.68 0.56
C LEU A 200 6.25 -6.94 1.36
N ASP A 201 5.10 -6.95 0.68
CA ASP A 201 3.80 -7.25 1.30
C ASP A 201 3.79 -8.68 1.87
N THR A 202 4.28 -9.66 1.12
CA THR A 202 4.31 -11.06 1.56
C THR A 202 5.16 -11.19 2.82
N TRP A 203 6.35 -10.58 2.86
CA TRP A 203 7.18 -10.56 4.05
C TRP A 203 6.45 -9.91 5.24
N PHE A 204 5.90 -8.70 5.06
CA PHE A 204 5.20 -7.98 6.12
C PHE A 204 4.04 -8.81 6.69
N TRP A 205 3.17 -9.33 5.83
CA TRP A 205 1.93 -10.00 6.26
C TRP A 205 2.12 -11.43 6.77
N THR A 206 3.23 -12.09 6.46
CA THR A 206 3.47 -13.50 6.81
C THR A 206 4.60 -13.72 7.80
N GLN A 207 5.54 -12.76 7.93
CA GLN A 207 6.76 -12.93 8.74
C GLN A 207 6.90 -11.90 9.86
N THR A 208 5.93 -11.00 10.06
CA THR A 208 5.99 -9.98 11.11
C THR A 208 4.85 -10.12 12.11
N THR A 209 5.16 -9.82 13.38
CA THR A 209 4.20 -9.64 14.46
C THR A 209 3.26 -8.48 14.14
N ALA A 210 3.76 -7.39 13.55
CA ALA A 210 2.94 -6.27 13.11
C ALA A 210 1.84 -6.70 12.10
N GLY A 211 2.19 -7.50 11.10
CA GLY A 211 1.23 -8.05 10.14
C GLY A 211 0.18 -8.95 10.80
N ALA A 212 0.60 -9.80 11.75
CA ALA A 212 -0.31 -10.64 12.54
C ALA A 212 -1.24 -9.81 13.44
N LEU A 213 -0.70 -8.77 14.08
CA LEU A 213 -1.46 -7.82 14.91
C LEU A 213 -2.54 -7.12 14.07
N LEU A 214 -2.21 -6.60 12.89
CA LEU A 214 -3.19 -5.90 12.04
C LEU A 214 -4.33 -6.83 11.58
N LYS A 215 -4.07 -8.13 11.42
CA LYS A 215 -5.12 -9.15 11.21
C LYS A 215 -6.02 -9.31 12.44
N ALA A 216 -5.46 -9.33 13.65
CA ALA A 216 -6.23 -9.36 14.90
C ALA A 216 -7.06 -8.07 15.09
N VAL A 217 -6.47 -6.90 14.82
CA VAL A 217 -7.15 -5.59 14.86
C VAL A 217 -8.31 -5.55 13.88
N ARG A 218 -8.13 -6.07 12.66
CA ARG A 218 -9.24 -6.22 11.70
C ARG A 218 -10.35 -7.09 12.26
N THR A 219 -10.02 -8.24 12.83
CA THR A 219 -11.02 -9.17 13.41
C THR A 219 -11.85 -8.47 14.48
N MET A 220 -11.20 -7.75 15.41
CA MET A 220 -11.88 -6.92 16.40
C MET A 220 -12.75 -5.84 15.75
N ALA A 221 -12.24 -5.11 14.77
CA ALA A 221 -12.98 -4.03 14.11
C ALA A 221 -14.21 -4.53 13.35
N MET A 222 -14.14 -5.71 12.74
CA MET A 222 -15.28 -6.35 12.06
C MET A 222 -16.35 -6.83 13.03
N ALA A 223 -15.96 -7.24 14.25
CA ALA A 223 -16.87 -7.66 15.31
C ALA A 223 -17.46 -6.50 16.13
N SER A 224 -16.87 -5.30 16.05
CA SER A 224 -17.31 -4.12 16.81
C SER A 224 -18.72 -3.67 16.42
N GLU A 225 -19.53 -3.19 17.35
CA GLU A 225 -20.83 -2.54 17.03
C GLU A 225 -20.67 -1.15 16.38
N ASN A 226 -19.47 -0.57 16.43
CA ASN A 226 -19.19 0.74 15.86
C ASN A 226 -19.04 0.65 14.33
N ASN A 227 -19.99 1.23 13.60
CA ASN A 227 -20.00 1.23 12.13
C ASN A 227 -18.76 1.87 11.49
N ALA A 228 -18.18 2.89 12.13
CA ALA A 228 -16.94 3.51 11.63
C ALA A 228 -15.78 2.51 11.74
N LEU A 229 -15.68 1.75 12.84
CA LEU A 229 -14.67 0.69 13.01
C LEU A 229 -14.85 -0.43 11.98
N LYS A 230 -16.07 -0.92 11.75
CA LYS A 230 -16.34 -1.90 10.67
C LYS A 230 -15.92 -1.39 9.29
N THR A 231 -16.23 -0.12 9.01
CA THR A 231 -15.89 0.51 7.73
C THR A 231 -14.38 0.58 7.53
N VAL A 232 -13.63 1.02 8.54
CA VAL A 232 -12.17 1.10 8.40
C VAL A 232 -11.52 -0.29 8.36
N GLY A 233 -12.01 -1.23 9.18
CA GLY A 233 -11.50 -2.59 9.27
C GLY A 233 -11.70 -3.38 7.97
N SER A 234 -12.83 -3.20 7.29
CA SER A 234 -13.12 -3.88 6.03
C SER A 234 -12.30 -3.38 4.85
N ARG A 235 -11.82 -2.13 4.87
CA ARG A 235 -11.22 -1.48 3.69
C ARG A 235 -9.73 -1.16 3.80
N TYR A 236 -9.23 -0.84 5.00
CA TYR A 236 -7.91 -0.22 5.14
C TYR A 236 -6.91 -1.05 5.95
N PHE A 237 -7.35 -1.96 6.82
CA PHE A 237 -6.41 -2.63 7.71
C PHE A 237 -5.59 -3.72 7.01
N VAL A 238 -6.25 -4.67 6.34
CA VAL A 238 -5.59 -5.82 5.72
C VAL A 238 -6.01 -5.95 4.25
N PRO A 239 -5.07 -6.01 3.29
CA PRO A 239 -5.39 -6.24 1.88
C PRO A 239 -6.03 -7.62 1.65
N THR A 240 -6.90 -7.71 0.64
CA THR A 240 -7.67 -8.92 0.31
C THR A 240 -6.82 -10.20 0.23
N PRO A 241 -5.64 -10.22 -0.41
CA PRO A 241 -4.82 -11.45 -0.51
C PRO A 241 -4.32 -12.00 0.83
N TYR A 242 -4.39 -11.21 1.90
CA TYR A 242 -3.90 -11.57 3.24
C TYR A 242 -5.02 -11.71 4.27
N LEU A 243 -6.28 -11.64 3.83
CA LEU A 243 -7.42 -12.09 4.61
C LEU A 243 -7.36 -13.62 4.61
N GLY A 244 -7.09 -14.26 5.76
CA GLY A 244 -7.09 -15.72 5.85
C GLY A 244 -8.38 -16.30 5.25
N SER A 245 -8.26 -17.39 4.50
CA SER A 245 -9.38 -18.17 3.97
C SER A 245 -10.25 -18.72 5.10
#